data_AF-A0A069PJW0-F1
#
_entry.id   AF-A0A069PJW0-F1
#
_cell.length_a   1.000
_cell.length_b   1.000
_cell.length_c   1.000
_cell.angle_alpha   90.00
_cell.angle_beta   90.00
_cell.angle_gamma   90.00
#
_symmetry.space_group_name_H-M   'P 1'
#
loop_
_entity.id
_entity.type
_entity.pdbx_description
1 polymer ?
#
loop_
_entity_poly.entity_id
_entity_poly.type
_entity_poly.pdbx_seq_one_letter_code
_entity_poly.pdbx_strand_id
1 'polypeptide(L)' 'MSTLEALHAIVTDEGAPQIIRDHVVDSLQFALRNYPGYFTTKEVQWLAQWNDTRIPIAAAKILGEIKLA' A
#
# COMPACT_ATOMS: atom_id res chain seq x y z
N MET A 1 6.42 3.41 9.15
CA MET A 1 7.49 3.00 8.20
C MET A 1 7.94 1.55 8.36
N SER A 2 8.55 1.08 9.47
CA SER A 2 9.18 -0.26 9.49
C SER A 2 8.26 -1.43 9.16
N THR A 3 6.98 -1.35 9.52
CA THR A 3 5.98 -2.38 9.17
C THR A 3 5.71 -2.43 7.68
N LEU A 4 5.52 -1.29 7.01
CA LEU A 4 5.27 -1.27 5.57
C LEU A 4 6.53 -1.68 4.78
N GLU A 5 7.73 -1.41 5.30
CA GLU A 5 9.00 -1.90 4.74
C GLU A 5 9.09 -3.43 4.82
N ALA A 6 8.70 -4.03 5.95
CA ALA A 6 8.63 -5.49 6.06
C ALA A 6 7.61 -6.12 5.10
N LEU A 7 6.43 -5.49 4.97
CA LEU A 7 5.41 -5.93 4.01
C LEU A 7 5.91 -5.82 2.57
N HIS A 8 6.59 -4.74 2.22
CA HIS A 8 7.19 -4.56 0.91
C HIS A 8 8.22 -5.65 0.61
N ALA A 9 9.10 -5.96 1.58
CA ALA A 9 10.08 -7.03 1.44
C ALA A 9 9.42 -8.37 1.08
N ILE A 10 8.31 -8.73 1.74
CA ILE A 10 7.52 -9.94 1.44
C ILE A 10 6.94 -9.88 0.02
N VAL A 11 6.34 -8.75 -0.37
CA VAL A 11 5.71 -8.60 -1.70
C VAL A 11 6.75 -8.65 -2.83
N THR A 12 7.97 -8.20 -2.59
CA THR A 12 9.07 -8.23 -3.57
C THR A 12 9.89 -9.52 -3.56
N ASP A 13 9.71 -10.39 -2.57
CA ASP A 13 10.43 -11.65 -2.47
C ASP A 13 9.83 -12.68 -3.44
N GLU A 14 10.60 -13.07 -4.46
CA GLU A 14 10.21 -14.11 -5.42
C GLU A 14 10.13 -15.51 -4.79
N GLY A 15 10.80 -15.73 -3.65
CA GLY A 15 10.70 -16.96 -2.87
C GLY A 15 9.45 -17.03 -2.00
N ALA A 16 8.76 -15.90 -1.78
CA ALA A 16 7.52 -15.88 -1.02
C ALA A 16 6.37 -16.49 -1.82
N PRO A 17 5.54 -17.37 -1.22
CA PRO A 17 4.38 -17.93 -1.90
C PRO A 17 3.45 -16.83 -2.42
N GLN A 18 2.99 -16.96 -3.67
CA GLN A 18 2.15 -15.96 -4.33
C GLN A 18 0.91 -15.57 -3.50
N ILE A 19 0.27 -16.55 -2.85
CA ILE A 19 -0.88 -16.32 -1.96
C ILE A 19 -0.57 -15.36 -0.80
N ILE A 20 0.65 -15.38 -0.26
CA ILE A 20 1.05 -14.48 0.83
C ILE A 20 1.30 -13.07 0.28
N ARG A 21 1.97 -12.97 -0.86
CA ARG A 21 2.22 -11.69 -1.55
C ARG A 21 0.89 -11.00 -1.88
N ASP A 22 -0.05 -11.75 -2.46
CA ASP A 22 -1.38 -11.25 -2.78
C ASP A 22 -2.18 -10.86 -1.54
N HIS A 23 -2.13 -11.65 -0.46
CA HIS A 23 -2.82 -11.32 0.77
C HIS A 23 -2.35 -9.98 1.39
N VAL A 24 -1.04 -9.71 1.35
CA VAL A 24 -0.48 -8.43 1.80
C VAL A 24 -1.01 -7.28 0.94
N VAL A 25 -0.96 -7.43 -0.39
CA VAL A 25 -1.44 -6.40 -1.32
C VAL A 25 -2.94 -6.14 -1.13
N ASP A 26 -3.76 -7.19 -1.02
CA ASP A 26 -5.20 -7.06 -0.85
C ASP A 26 -5.56 -6.41 0.48
N SER A 27 -4.85 -6.77 1.56
CA SER A 27 -5.03 -6.17 2.89
C SER A 27 -4.69 -4.67 2.88
N LEU A 28 -3.59 -4.29 2.24
CA LEU A 28 -3.20 -2.88 2.10
C LEU A 28 -4.17 -2.10 1.22
N GLN A 29 -4.62 -2.68 0.10
CA GLN A 29 -5.63 -2.05 -0.76
C GLN A 29 -6.94 -1.83 0.01
N PHE A 30 -7.38 -2.81 0.79
CA PHE A 30 -8.56 -2.69 1.63
C PHE A 30 -8.40 -1.57 2.67
N ALA A 31 -7.27 -1.53 3.38
CA ALA A 31 -7.00 -0.49 4.37
C ALA A 31 -6.98 0.91 3.74
N LEU A 32 -6.32 1.08 2.59
CA LEU A 32 -6.29 2.35 1.85
C LEU A 32 -7.69 2.84 1.46
N ARG A 33 -8.56 1.92 1.02
CA ARG A 33 -9.91 2.28 0.54
C ARG A 33 -10.91 2.59 1.65
N ASN A 34 -10.77 1.95 2.81
CA ASN A 34 -11.79 1.99 3.86
C ASN A 34 -11.35 2.77 5.11
N TYR A 35 -10.04 2.85 5.35
CA TYR A 35 -9.46 3.47 6.55
C TYR A 35 -8.26 4.36 6.20
N PRO A 36 -8.44 5.38 5.33
CA PRO A 36 -7.33 6.21 4.86
C PRO A 36 -6.57 6.92 6.00
N GLY A 37 -7.23 7.20 7.13
CA GLY A 37 -6.61 7.81 8.32
C GLY A 37 -5.62 6.92 9.08
N TYR A 38 -5.46 5.65 8.72
CA TYR A 38 -4.44 4.77 9.31
C TYR A 38 -3.03 5.04 8.78
N PHE A 39 -2.92 5.72 7.63
CA PHE A 39 -1.64 6.01 7.00
C PHE A 39 -1.31 7.48 7.12
N THR A 40 -0.03 7.77 7.39
CA THR A 40 0.48 9.14 7.24
C THR A 40 0.62 9.50 5.76
N THR A 41 0.61 10.80 5.43
CA THR A 41 0.82 11.26 4.04
C THR A 41 2.10 10.69 3.42
N LYS A 42 3.19 10.59 4.20
CA LYS A 42 4.46 10.01 3.74
C LYS A 42 4.33 8.53 3.39
N GLU A 43 3.57 7.78 4.18
CA GLU A 43 3.34 6.35 3.93
C GLU A 43 2.47 6.14 2.69
N VAL A 44 1.43 6.97 2.49
CA VAL A 44 0.62 6.93 1.28
C VAL A 44 1.45 7.29 0.04
N GLN A 45 2.32 8.31 0.14
CA GLN A 45 3.25 8.65 -0.94
C GLN A 45 4.19 7.50 -1.31
N TRP A 46 4.69 6.78 -0.30
CA TRP A 46 5.57 5.64 -0.51
C TRP A 46 4.82 4.45 -1.14
N LEU A 47 3.61 4.15 -0.65
CA LEU A 47 2.72 3.13 -1.24
C LEU A 47 2.38 3.45 -2.70
N ALA A 48 2.27 4.72 -3.06
CA ALA A 48 2.03 5.15 -4.45
C ALA A 48 3.18 4.81 -5.43
N GLN A 49 4.35 4.42 -4.92
CA GLN A 49 5.51 4.01 -5.74
C GLN A 49 5.68 2.49 -5.84
N TRP A 50 4.80 1.70 -5.23
CA TRP A 50 4.90 0.23 -5.27
C TRP A 50 4.62 -0.33 -6.66
N ASN A 51 5.30 -1.41 -7.04
CA ASN A 51 5.18 -2.01 -8.37
C ASN A 51 3.81 -2.68 -8.64
N ASP A 52 3.13 -3.18 -7.61
CA ASP A 52 1.80 -3.78 -7.79
C ASP A 52 0.75 -2.68 -8.01
N THR A 53 0.24 -2.58 -9.24
CA THR A 53 -0.70 -1.55 -9.68
C THR A 53 -1.93 -1.34 -8.78
N ARG A 54 -2.35 -2.36 -8.02
CA ARG A 54 -3.48 -2.28 -7.07
C ARG A 54 -3.23 -1.27 -5.96
N ILE A 55 -1.98 -1.10 -5.53
CA ILE A 55 -1.59 -0.20 -4.44
C ILE A 55 -1.51 1.26 -4.93
N PRO A 56 -0.76 1.63 -5.99
CA PRO A 56 -0.71 3.00 -6.48
C PRO A 56 -2.07 3.58 -6.85
N ILE A 57 -2.98 2.79 -7.44
CA ILE A 57 -4.33 3.26 -7.75
C ILE A 57 -5.08 3.69 -6.48
N ALA A 58 -5.02 2.88 -5.42
CA ALA A 58 -5.68 3.19 -4.15
C ALA A 58 -4.99 4.37 -3.44
N ALA A 59 -3.66 4.40 -3.40
CA ALA A 59 -2.89 5.47 -2.77
C ALA A 59 -3.05 6.82 -3.47
N ALA A 60 -3.05 6.85 -4.81
CA ALA A 60 -3.23 8.08 -5.59
C ALA A 60 -4.59 8.75 -5.32
N LYS A 61 -5.64 7.96 -5.13
CA LYS A 61 -6.96 8.47 -4.74
C LYS A 61 -6.89 9.22 -3.42
N ILE A 62 -6.28 8.63 -2.39
CA ILE A 62 -6.11 9.26 -1.07
C ILE A 62 -5.27 10.53 -1.17
N LEU A 63 -4.18 10.52 -1.95
CA LEU A 63 -3.36 11.73 -2.16
C LEU A 63 -4.15 12.85 -2.84
N GLY A 64 -5.08 12.51 -3.73
CA GLY A 64 -6.02 13.46 -4.32
C GLY A 64 -6.94 14.08 -3.28
N GLU A 65 -7.51 13.25 -2.38
CA GLU A 65 -8.38 13.68 -1.29
C GLU A 65 -7.64 14.58 -0.27
N ILE A 66 -6.39 14.23 0.10
CA ILE A 66 -5.56 15.04 1.00
C ILE A 66 -5.26 16.43 0.42
N LYS A 67 -5.06 16.55 -0.90
CA LYS A 67 -4.78 17.85 -1.55
C LYS A 67 -5.97 18.79 -1.58
N LEU A 68 -7.18 18.26 -1.41
CA LEU A 68 -8.43 19.01 -1.45
C LEU A 68 -8.94 19.42 -0.06
N ALA A 69 -8.30 18.92 1.00
CA ALA A 69 -8.58 19.24 2.40
C ALA A 69 -7.68 20.36 2.92
#